data_AF-A0A1H3NP85-F1
#
_entry.id   AF-A0A1H3NP85-F1
#
_cell.length_a   1.000
_cell.length_b   1.000
_cell.length_c   1.000
_cell.angle_alpha   90.00
_cell.angle_beta   90.00
_cell.angle_gamma   90.00
#
_symmetry.space_group_name_H-M   'P 1'
#
loop_
_entity.id
_entity.type
_entity.pdbx_description
1 polymer ?
#
loop_
_entity_poly.entity_id
_entity_poly.type
_entity_poly.pdbx_seq_one_letter_code
_entity_poly.pdbx_strand_id
1 'polypeptide(L)'
;MSDERPTVRPVNLGRLVELTHLCRNDAQSTDDIVDALDVSKRRARETILESTRISLVEEISNKETYSTTTVGERFIDAVESSDWEKVNSVLKTHSPHYGEFLSLFEDGSTVEPDAALELLENQAEFTPYEYNETSLDVIGAWAQRLGAIQRNAFDGTFYAVKKRDVPPNFPYALLSVADSLEESAGVNLKKRYLSIPELREHTCECLSCDRATFDEGLRTLAQQNIGRIELSGAPIDTGAKEARYGLKTIELADEDGELVSTDQSSEQVMRGVEQLGKQYYYLAVYDRELQFNNNDN
;
A
#
# COMPACT_ATOMS: atom_id res chain seq x y z
N MET A 1 -25.96 -19.64 11.01
CA MET A 1 -24.98 -19.65 12.13
C MET A 1 -24.45 -18.23 12.21
N SER A 2 -24.43 -17.62 13.40
CA SER A 2 -24.31 -16.15 13.56
C SER A 2 -23.20 -15.53 12.71
N ASP A 3 -23.61 -14.65 11.79
CA ASP A 3 -22.81 -14.02 10.72
C ASP A 3 -21.75 -13.02 11.20
N GLU A 4 -21.81 -12.59 12.45
CA GLU A 4 -20.89 -11.59 12.99
C GLU A 4 -19.62 -12.25 13.54
N ARG A 5 -18.59 -12.30 12.69
CA ARG A 5 -17.21 -12.53 13.11
C ARG A 5 -16.63 -11.22 13.65
N PRO A 6 -16.06 -11.17 14.87
CA PRO A 6 -15.45 -9.96 15.41
C PRO A 6 -14.29 -9.41 14.57
N THR A 7 -13.53 -10.30 13.93
CA THR A 7 -12.37 -9.98 13.08
C THR A 7 -12.71 -9.96 11.58
N VAL A 8 -11.87 -9.31 10.78
CA VAL A 8 -11.93 -9.35 9.30
C VAL A 8 -11.60 -10.77 8.81
N ARG A 9 -12.28 -11.23 7.76
CA ARG A 9 -11.90 -12.50 7.09
C ARG A 9 -10.67 -12.25 6.21
N PRO A 10 -9.76 -13.23 6.06
CA PRO A 10 -8.50 -13.05 5.34
C PRO A 10 -8.68 -13.02 3.81
N VAL A 11 -9.50 -12.12 3.30
CA VAL A 11 -9.87 -11.97 1.89
C VAL A 11 -9.01 -10.86 1.28
N ASN A 12 -8.39 -11.13 0.13
CA ASN A 12 -7.63 -10.13 -0.61
C ASN A 12 -8.58 -9.27 -1.47
N LEU A 13 -8.17 -8.02 -1.73
CA LEU A 13 -8.97 -7.06 -2.50
C LEU A 13 -9.37 -7.60 -3.88
N GLY A 14 -8.47 -8.26 -4.61
CA GLY A 14 -8.78 -8.86 -5.91
C GLY A 14 -9.96 -9.85 -5.86
N ARG A 15 -10.06 -10.67 -4.81
CA ARG A 15 -11.20 -11.60 -4.66
C ARG A 15 -12.51 -10.91 -4.30
N LEU A 16 -12.48 -9.77 -3.61
CA LEU A 16 -13.67 -8.94 -3.44
C LEU A 16 -14.15 -8.39 -4.79
N VAL A 17 -13.21 -7.92 -5.62
CA VAL A 17 -13.50 -7.42 -6.97
C VAL A 17 -14.08 -8.52 -7.86
N GLU A 18 -13.40 -9.65 -8.00
CA GLU A 18 -13.83 -10.76 -8.85
C GLU A 18 -15.22 -11.26 -8.44
N LEU A 19 -15.46 -11.51 -7.15
CA LEU A 19 -16.75 -11.98 -6.68
C LEU A 19 -17.88 -10.97 -6.94
N THR A 20 -17.63 -9.69 -6.65
CA THR A 20 -18.64 -8.65 -6.85
C THR A 20 -18.92 -8.41 -8.33
N HIS A 21 -17.92 -8.58 -9.20
CA HIS A 21 -18.12 -8.53 -10.64
C HIS A 21 -18.91 -9.75 -11.16
N LEU A 22 -18.58 -10.95 -10.67
CA LEU A 22 -19.26 -12.19 -11.06
C LEU A 22 -20.76 -12.16 -10.72
N CYS A 23 -21.11 -11.63 -9.55
CA CYS A 23 -22.49 -11.51 -9.07
C CYS A 23 -23.29 -10.35 -9.69
N ARG A 24 -22.68 -9.55 -10.58
CA ARG A 24 -23.29 -8.36 -11.20
C ARG A 24 -24.39 -8.72 -12.20
N ASN A 25 -24.13 -9.71 -13.04
CA ASN A 25 -24.97 -10.04 -14.18
C ASN A 25 -26.07 -11.05 -13.84
N ASP A 26 -25.72 -12.07 -13.07
CA ASP A 26 -26.62 -13.16 -12.68
C ASP A 26 -26.37 -13.57 -11.24
N ALA A 27 -27.42 -14.01 -10.55
CA ALA A 27 -27.32 -14.52 -9.19
C ALA A 27 -26.51 -15.83 -9.18
N GLN A 28 -25.47 -15.88 -8.35
CA GLN A 28 -24.53 -17.00 -8.30
C GLN A 28 -24.74 -17.86 -7.05
N SER A 29 -24.72 -19.18 -7.18
CA SER A 29 -24.61 -20.07 -6.02
C SER A 29 -23.16 -20.16 -5.53
N THR A 30 -22.96 -20.71 -4.33
CA THR A 30 -21.60 -20.99 -3.82
C THR A 30 -20.80 -21.90 -4.77
N ASP A 31 -21.47 -22.88 -5.41
CA ASP A 31 -20.79 -23.83 -6.29
C ASP A 31 -20.43 -23.16 -7.63
N ASP A 32 -21.27 -22.27 -8.15
CA ASP A 32 -20.94 -21.46 -9.35
C ASP A 32 -19.71 -20.57 -9.10
N ILE A 33 -19.62 -19.96 -7.91
CA ILE A 33 -18.48 -19.14 -7.50
C ILE A 33 -17.19 -19.97 -7.36
N VAL A 34 -17.29 -21.20 -6.85
CA VAL A 34 -16.16 -22.14 -6.76
C VAL A 34 -15.60 -22.44 -8.13
N ASP A 35 -16.47 -22.75 -9.08
CA ASP A 35 -16.08 -23.13 -10.44
C ASP A 35 -15.55 -21.92 -11.23
N ALA A 36 -16.21 -20.75 -11.13
CA ALA A 36 -15.84 -19.56 -11.87
C ALA A 36 -14.51 -18.93 -11.40
N LEU A 37 -14.25 -18.96 -10.09
CA LEU A 37 -13.04 -18.34 -9.50
C LEU A 37 -11.88 -19.33 -9.31
N ASP A 38 -12.09 -20.62 -9.61
CA ASP A 38 -11.18 -21.74 -9.36
C ASP A 38 -10.64 -21.74 -7.91
N VAL A 39 -11.56 -21.75 -6.94
CA VAL A 39 -11.21 -21.71 -5.52
C VAL A 39 -11.90 -22.81 -4.73
N SER A 40 -11.29 -23.23 -3.62
CA SER A 40 -11.97 -24.15 -2.69
C SER A 40 -13.29 -23.58 -2.17
N LYS A 41 -14.27 -24.45 -1.90
CA LYS A 41 -15.56 -24.08 -1.27
C LYS A 41 -15.41 -23.28 0.03
N ARG A 42 -14.37 -23.56 0.82
CA ARG A 42 -14.06 -22.77 2.03
C ARG A 42 -13.68 -21.33 1.66
N ARG A 43 -12.84 -21.15 0.64
CA ARG A 43 -12.38 -19.83 0.20
C ARG A 43 -13.50 -19.01 -0.45
N ALA A 44 -14.33 -19.65 -1.28
CA ALA A 44 -15.54 -19.03 -1.81
C ALA A 44 -16.43 -18.50 -0.67
N ARG A 45 -16.73 -19.35 0.32
CA ARG A 45 -17.53 -18.96 1.49
C ARG A 45 -16.93 -17.82 2.30
N GLU A 46 -15.62 -17.79 2.53
CA GLU A 46 -15.00 -16.66 3.24
C GLU A 46 -15.14 -15.35 2.45
N THR A 47 -14.98 -15.40 1.13
CA THR A 47 -15.10 -14.24 0.24
C THR A 47 -16.54 -13.74 0.18
N ILE A 48 -17.52 -14.64 0.07
CA ILE A 48 -18.95 -14.34 0.12
C ILE A 48 -19.31 -13.67 1.45
N LEU A 49 -18.97 -14.31 2.58
CA LEU A 49 -19.34 -13.78 3.89
C LEU A 49 -18.72 -12.41 4.17
N GLU A 50 -17.49 -12.17 3.74
CA GLU A 50 -16.88 -10.85 3.88
C GLU A 50 -17.54 -9.84 2.96
N SER A 51 -17.78 -10.18 1.69
CA SER A 51 -18.43 -9.29 0.72
C SER A 51 -19.86 -8.93 1.13
N THR A 52 -20.61 -9.88 1.71
CA THR A 52 -21.94 -9.62 2.29
C THR A 52 -21.85 -8.70 3.50
N ARG A 53 -20.88 -8.94 4.39
CA ARG A 53 -20.65 -8.11 5.59
C ARG A 53 -20.40 -6.64 5.21
N ILE A 54 -19.61 -6.40 4.16
CA ILE A 54 -19.32 -5.04 3.66
C ILE A 54 -20.28 -4.59 2.56
N SER A 55 -21.43 -5.27 2.45
CA SER A 55 -22.55 -4.93 1.57
C SER A 55 -22.21 -4.88 0.08
N LEU A 56 -21.14 -5.50 -0.40
CA LEU A 56 -20.86 -5.60 -1.85
C LEU A 56 -21.81 -6.56 -2.55
N VAL A 57 -22.17 -7.66 -1.89
CA VAL A 57 -23.15 -8.64 -2.38
C VAL A 57 -24.23 -8.91 -1.34
N GLU A 58 -25.37 -9.43 -1.76
CA GLU A 58 -26.47 -9.84 -0.88
C GLU A 58 -27.02 -11.21 -1.27
N GLU A 59 -27.56 -11.93 -0.29
CA GLU A 59 -28.27 -13.18 -0.53
C GLU A 59 -29.73 -12.88 -0.93
N ILE A 60 -30.15 -13.27 -2.13
CA ILE A 60 -31.47 -12.91 -2.68
C ILE A 60 -32.53 -13.99 -2.43
N SER A 61 -32.13 -15.23 -2.10
CA SER A 61 -33.08 -16.34 -2.05
C SER A 61 -32.71 -17.42 -1.04
N ASN A 62 -33.72 -18.20 -0.63
CA ASN A 62 -33.58 -19.41 0.19
C ASN A 62 -32.71 -20.51 -0.45
N LYS A 63 -32.14 -20.29 -1.64
CA LYS A 63 -31.27 -21.22 -2.36
C LYS A 63 -29.79 -20.89 -2.22
N GLU A 64 -29.40 -20.04 -1.27
CA GLU A 64 -28.00 -19.65 -1.04
C GLU A 64 -27.36 -19.06 -2.31
N THR A 65 -28.08 -18.15 -2.97
CA THR A 65 -27.63 -17.43 -4.18
C THR A 65 -27.39 -15.95 -3.91
N TYR A 66 -26.36 -15.38 -4.53
CA TYR A 66 -25.87 -14.03 -4.24
C TYR A 66 -25.91 -13.14 -5.49
N SER A 67 -26.30 -11.87 -5.32
CA SER A 67 -26.12 -10.82 -6.33
C SER A 67 -25.37 -9.63 -5.78
N THR A 68 -24.83 -8.84 -6.68
CA THR A 68 -24.25 -7.53 -6.38
C THR A 68 -25.32 -6.55 -5.89
N THR A 69 -25.00 -5.80 -4.83
CA THR A 69 -25.88 -4.74 -4.32
C THR A 69 -25.62 -3.41 -5.06
N THR A 70 -26.39 -2.37 -4.77
CA THR A 70 -26.06 -0.99 -5.23
C THR A 70 -24.69 -0.50 -4.74
N VAL A 71 -24.21 -0.93 -3.58
CA VAL A 71 -22.87 -0.60 -3.08
C VAL A 71 -21.82 -1.35 -3.89
N GLY A 72 -22.06 -2.63 -4.18
CA GLY A 72 -21.20 -3.44 -5.05
C GLY A 72 -21.12 -2.92 -6.49
N GLU A 73 -22.22 -2.44 -7.07
CA GLU A 73 -22.21 -1.80 -8.39
C GLU A 73 -21.29 -0.57 -8.39
N ARG A 74 -21.44 0.31 -7.39
CA ARG A 74 -20.58 1.50 -7.26
C ARG A 74 -19.12 1.16 -7.07
N PHE A 75 -18.84 0.07 -6.36
CA PHE A 75 -17.50 -0.46 -6.16
C PHE A 75 -16.90 -0.94 -7.48
N ILE A 76 -17.62 -1.76 -8.24
CA ILE A 76 -17.16 -2.28 -9.54
C ILE A 76 -17.04 -1.19 -10.59
N ASP A 77 -17.99 -0.26 -10.67
CA ASP A 77 -17.89 0.89 -11.59
C ASP A 77 -16.62 1.71 -11.33
N ALA A 78 -16.23 1.86 -10.05
CA ALA A 78 -15.00 2.57 -9.69
C ALA A 78 -13.74 1.77 -10.05
N VAL A 79 -13.77 0.44 -9.91
CA VAL A 79 -12.69 -0.44 -10.34
C VAL A 79 -12.52 -0.37 -11.87
N GLU A 80 -13.61 -0.53 -12.62
CA GLU A 80 -13.61 -0.48 -14.09
C GLU A 80 -13.12 0.87 -14.64
N SER A 81 -13.28 1.97 -13.88
CA SER A 81 -12.74 3.28 -14.22
C SER A 81 -11.34 3.57 -13.65
N SER A 82 -10.69 2.61 -12.99
CA SER A 82 -9.43 2.78 -12.25
C SER A 82 -9.45 3.93 -11.23
N ASP A 83 -10.62 4.23 -10.67
CA ASP A 83 -10.80 5.27 -9.65
C ASP A 83 -10.54 4.66 -8.26
N TRP A 84 -9.28 4.37 -7.97
CA TRP A 84 -8.86 3.71 -6.72
C TRP A 84 -9.19 4.53 -5.47
N GLU A 85 -9.26 5.86 -5.59
CA GLU A 85 -9.69 6.75 -4.51
C GLU A 85 -11.17 6.54 -4.16
N LYS A 86 -12.03 6.38 -5.18
CA LYS A 86 -13.42 6.04 -4.98
C LYS A 86 -13.60 4.61 -4.48
N VAL A 87 -12.80 3.64 -4.96
CA VAL A 87 -12.79 2.26 -4.42
C VAL A 87 -12.45 2.30 -2.92
N ASN A 88 -11.42 3.05 -2.54
CA ASN A 88 -11.02 3.26 -1.15
C ASN A 88 -12.14 3.90 -0.31
N SER A 89 -12.83 4.89 -0.87
CA SER A 89 -13.93 5.57 -0.19
C SER A 89 -15.13 4.66 0.08
N VAL A 90 -15.47 3.78 -0.88
CA VAL A 90 -16.53 2.77 -0.69
C VAL A 90 -16.15 1.81 0.42
N LEU A 91 -14.94 1.25 0.40
CA LEU A 91 -14.48 0.34 1.46
C LEU A 91 -14.39 1.02 2.81
N LYS A 92 -13.88 2.26 2.89
CA LYS A 92 -13.80 3.04 4.15
C LYS A 92 -15.17 3.22 4.79
N THR A 93 -16.20 3.40 3.97
CA THR A 93 -17.58 3.64 4.43
C THR A 93 -18.26 2.34 4.87
N HIS A 94 -18.04 1.24 4.16
CA HIS A 94 -18.81 0.00 4.33
C HIS A 94 -18.08 -1.11 5.09
N SER A 95 -16.76 -0.99 5.29
CA SER A 95 -15.96 -1.91 6.11
C SER A 95 -15.51 -1.20 7.40
N PRO A 96 -16.14 -1.52 8.55
CA PRO A 96 -15.81 -0.88 9.83
C PRO A 96 -14.32 -1.00 10.20
N HIS A 97 -13.76 -2.20 10.06
CA HIS A 97 -12.33 -2.44 10.33
C HIS A 97 -11.40 -1.63 9.44
N TYR A 98 -11.72 -1.54 8.15
CA TYR A 98 -10.92 -0.77 7.21
C TYR A 98 -11.05 0.73 7.47
N GLY A 99 -12.26 1.19 7.79
CA GLY A 99 -12.55 2.58 8.13
C GLY A 99 -11.79 3.07 9.36
N GLU A 100 -11.82 2.30 10.45
CA GLU A 100 -11.07 2.61 11.67
C GLU A 100 -9.56 2.56 11.44
N PHE A 101 -9.06 1.57 10.68
CA PHE A 101 -7.64 1.54 10.33
C PHE A 101 -7.18 2.79 9.57
N LEU A 102 -7.99 3.29 8.62
CA LEU A 102 -7.66 4.53 7.93
C LEU A 102 -7.78 5.78 8.81
N SER A 103 -8.59 5.73 9.88
CA SER A 103 -8.78 6.85 10.81
C SER A 103 -7.47 7.19 11.55
N LEU A 104 -6.62 6.19 11.79
CA LEU A 104 -5.30 6.34 12.43
C LEU A 104 -4.36 7.33 11.72
N PHE A 105 -4.60 7.62 10.43
CA PHE A 105 -3.71 8.44 9.60
C PHE A 105 -4.32 9.80 9.20
N GLU A 106 -5.53 10.11 9.65
CA GLU A 106 -6.23 11.35 9.28
C GLU A 106 -5.46 12.60 9.74
N ASP A 107 -4.86 12.55 10.93
CA ASP A 107 -4.04 13.62 11.49
C ASP A 107 -2.62 13.71 10.89
N GLY A 108 -2.23 12.73 10.07
CA GLY A 108 -0.89 12.66 9.45
C GLY A 108 0.14 11.89 10.28
N SER A 109 -0.32 11.12 11.27
CA SER A 109 0.54 10.21 12.03
C SER A 109 1.17 9.14 11.15
N THR A 110 2.35 8.71 11.57
CA THR A 110 3.04 7.50 11.13
C THR A 110 2.94 6.48 12.27
N VAL A 111 2.52 5.25 11.98
CA VAL A 111 2.14 4.29 13.03
C VAL A 111 2.82 2.95 12.78
N GLU A 112 3.60 2.48 13.75
CA GLU A 112 4.19 1.13 13.73
C GLU A 112 3.09 0.05 13.84
N PRO A 113 3.29 -1.16 13.30
CA PRO A 113 2.26 -2.21 13.33
C PRO A 113 1.71 -2.55 14.71
N ASP A 114 2.58 -2.70 15.70
CA ASP A 114 2.18 -3.04 17.07
C ASP A 114 1.37 -1.91 17.71
N ALA A 115 1.79 -0.66 17.50
CA ALA A 115 1.06 0.52 17.95
C ALA A 115 -0.29 0.67 17.22
N ALA A 116 -0.37 0.32 15.93
CA ALA A 116 -1.62 0.33 15.19
C ALA A 116 -2.62 -0.69 15.75
N LEU A 117 -2.17 -1.89 16.11
CA LEU A 117 -3.02 -2.88 16.79
C LEU A 117 -3.52 -2.36 18.13
N GLU A 118 -2.64 -1.82 18.98
CA GLU A 118 -3.03 -1.28 20.29
C GLU A 118 -4.04 -0.13 20.14
N LEU A 119 -3.83 0.80 19.21
CA LEU A 119 -4.76 1.89 18.96
C LEU A 119 -6.13 1.38 18.47
N LEU A 120 -6.15 0.39 17.57
CA LEU A 120 -7.40 -0.18 17.06
C LEU A 120 -8.14 -0.97 18.13
N GLU A 121 -7.44 -1.75 18.96
CA GLU A 121 -8.03 -2.46 20.10
C GLU A 121 -8.66 -1.46 21.09
N ASN A 122 -7.97 -0.35 21.39
CA ASN A 122 -8.49 0.70 22.25
C ASN A 122 -9.72 1.42 21.64
N GLN A 123 -9.70 1.72 20.34
CA GLN A 123 -10.86 2.32 19.64
C GLN A 123 -12.06 1.36 19.62
N ALA A 124 -11.80 0.06 19.59
CA ALA A 124 -12.81 -0.98 19.49
C ALA A 124 -13.37 -1.47 20.82
N GLU A 125 -12.88 -0.98 21.97
CA GLU A 125 -13.19 -1.48 23.33
C GLU A 125 -14.71 -1.64 23.59
N PHE A 126 -15.53 -0.75 23.04
CA PHE A 126 -16.99 -0.74 23.20
C PHE A 126 -17.76 -1.17 21.94
N THR A 127 -17.09 -1.85 21.02
CA THR A 127 -17.65 -2.35 19.76
C THR A 127 -17.58 -3.88 19.74
N PRO A 128 -18.33 -4.57 18.84
CA PRO A 128 -18.18 -6.02 18.66
C PRO A 128 -16.94 -6.40 17.83
N TYR A 129 -16.08 -5.45 17.48
CA TYR A 129 -14.96 -5.68 16.57
C TYR A 129 -13.67 -5.97 17.32
N GLU A 130 -12.89 -6.90 16.79
CA GLU A 130 -11.57 -7.27 17.29
C GLU A 130 -10.53 -7.12 16.18
N TYR A 131 -9.30 -6.82 16.58
CA TYR A 131 -8.14 -6.68 15.71
C TYR A 131 -7.06 -7.67 16.14
N ASN A 132 -6.30 -8.14 15.15
CA ASN A 132 -5.12 -8.96 15.35
C ASN A 132 -4.21 -8.76 14.14
N GLU A 133 -3.00 -9.31 14.19
CA GLU A 133 -2.01 -9.19 13.11
C GLU A 133 -2.57 -9.57 11.73
N THR A 134 -3.39 -10.63 11.65
CA THR A 134 -4.00 -11.05 10.38
C THR A 134 -5.01 -10.02 9.87
N SER A 135 -5.87 -9.48 10.74
CA SER A 135 -6.81 -8.42 10.35
C SER A 135 -6.06 -7.19 9.87
N LEU A 136 -5.01 -6.77 10.58
CA LEU A 136 -4.17 -5.62 10.23
C LEU A 136 -3.45 -5.83 8.89
N ASP A 137 -2.89 -7.02 8.65
CA ASP A 137 -2.24 -7.33 7.38
C ASP A 137 -3.23 -7.32 6.21
N VAL A 138 -4.48 -7.75 6.40
CA VAL A 138 -5.52 -7.75 5.36
C VAL A 138 -5.93 -6.32 5.01
N ILE A 139 -6.35 -5.53 6.00
CA ILE A 139 -6.82 -4.15 5.77
C ILE A 139 -5.67 -3.24 5.34
N GLY A 140 -4.47 -3.42 5.91
CA GLY A 140 -3.25 -2.75 5.48
C GLY A 140 -2.85 -3.12 4.06
N ALA A 141 -3.10 -4.36 3.62
CA ALA A 141 -2.86 -4.77 2.24
C ALA A 141 -3.88 -4.21 1.25
N TRP A 142 -5.14 -3.99 1.66
CA TRP A 142 -6.11 -3.28 0.84
C TRP A 142 -5.71 -1.81 0.69
N ALA A 143 -5.38 -1.14 1.79
CA ALA A 143 -5.03 0.28 1.81
C ALA A 143 -3.76 0.58 1.00
N GLN A 144 -2.75 -0.28 1.06
CA GLN A 144 -1.54 -0.16 0.25
C GLN A 144 -1.83 -0.27 -1.25
N ARG A 145 -2.64 -1.26 -1.66
CA ARG A 145 -2.99 -1.45 -3.07
C ARG A 145 -3.77 -0.26 -3.63
N LEU A 146 -4.66 0.29 -2.82
CA LEU A 146 -5.46 1.46 -3.20
C LEU A 146 -4.70 2.78 -3.11
N GLY A 147 -3.42 2.75 -2.71
CA GLY A 147 -2.58 3.95 -2.57
C GLY A 147 -3.01 4.88 -1.43
N ALA A 148 -3.90 4.43 -0.53
CA ALA A 148 -4.35 5.23 0.61
C ALA A 148 -3.24 5.39 1.67
N ILE A 149 -2.42 4.36 1.82
CA ILE A 149 -1.24 4.36 2.69
C ILE A 149 -0.05 3.72 1.97
N GLN A 150 1.15 3.91 2.52
CA GLN A 150 2.29 3.06 2.26
C GLN A 150 2.74 2.39 3.56
N ARG A 151 3.36 1.21 3.42
CA ARG A 151 4.13 0.55 4.48
C ARG A 151 5.60 0.70 4.13
N ASN A 152 6.39 1.22 5.06
CA ASN A 152 7.83 1.26 4.93
C ASN A 152 8.35 -0.19 4.84
N ALA A 153 9.08 -0.47 3.77
CA ALA A 153 9.46 -1.84 3.42
C ALA A 153 10.54 -2.44 4.35
N PHE A 154 11.22 -1.63 5.16
CA PHE A 154 12.31 -2.07 6.03
C PHE A 154 11.88 -2.28 7.49
N ASP A 155 11.06 -1.38 8.04
CA ASP A 155 10.59 -1.47 9.44
C ASP A 155 9.11 -1.86 9.56
N GLY A 156 8.31 -1.62 8.53
CA GLY A 156 6.90 -1.96 8.50
C GLY A 156 5.97 -0.84 8.96
N THR A 157 6.47 0.37 9.24
CA THR A 157 5.69 1.53 9.66
C THR A 157 4.68 1.94 8.58
N PHE A 158 3.44 2.22 8.98
CA PHE A 158 2.39 2.70 8.09
C PHE A 158 2.29 4.22 8.09
N TYR A 159 2.00 4.80 6.92
CA TYR A 159 1.76 6.24 6.78
C TYR A 159 0.83 6.54 5.59
N ALA A 160 0.00 7.58 5.73
CA ALA A 160 -0.82 8.06 4.62
C ALA A 160 0.02 8.76 3.54
N VAL A 161 -0.36 8.57 2.28
CA VAL A 161 0.22 9.35 1.16
C VAL A 161 -0.63 10.61 0.97
N LYS A 162 -0.07 11.78 1.30
CA LYS A 162 -0.76 13.07 1.22
C LYS A 162 -0.21 14.00 0.14
N LYS A 163 1.03 13.80 -0.30
CA LYS A 163 1.70 14.65 -1.28
C LYS A 163 2.09 13.83 -2.51
N ARG A 164 1.63 14.28 -3.68
CA ARG A 164 1.99 13.74 -5.00
C ARG A 164 2.96 14.64 -5.77
N ASP A 165 3.34 15.77 -5.17
CA ASP A 165 4.34 16.70 -5.69
C ASP A 165 5.54 16.75 -4.75
N VAL A 166 6.72 16.97 -5.32
CA VAL A 166 7.95 17.05 -4.53
C VAL A 166 7.89 18.26 -3.61
N PRO A 167 8.01 18.09 -2.29
CA PRO A 167 7.88 19.22 -1.39
C PRO A 167 9.15 20.11 -1.41
N PRO A 168 9.05 21.43 -1.22
CA PRO A 168 10.22 22.32 -1.26
C PRO A 168 11.31 21.99 -0.22
N ASN A 169 10.92 21.38 0.91
CA ASN A 169 11.84 20.95 1.96
C ASN A 169 12.43 19.55 1.73
N PHE A 170 12.23 18.94 0.54
CA PHE A 170 12.76 17.62 0.20
C PHE A 170 14.26 17.44 0.51
N PRO A 171 15.18 18.37 0.15
CA PRO A 171 16.61 18.18 0.43
C PRO A 171 16.90 18.11 1.92
N TYR A 172 16.19 18.91 2.73
CA TYR A 172 16.37 18.93 4.17
C TYR A 172 15.92 17.60 4.80
N ALA A 173 14.76 17.09 4.39
CA ALA A 173 14.26 15.81 4.87
C ALA A 173 15.17 14.65 4.46
N LEU A 174 15.60 14.61 3.18
CA LEU A 174 16.53 13.60 2.68
C LEU A 174 17.85 13.58 3.47
N LEU A 175 18.44 14.76 3.75
CA LEU A 175 19.67 14.86 4.53
C LEU A 175 19.46 14.46 5.99
N SER A 176 18.32 14.81 6.60
CA SER A 176 17.99 14.39 7.97
C SER A 176 17.85 12.87 8.09
N VAL A 177 17.24 12.23 7.09
CA VAL A 177 17.13 10.76 7.01
C VAL A 177 18.50 10.13 6.77
N ALA A 178 19.30 10.69 5.86
CA ALA A 178 20.66 10.25 5.60
C ALA A 178 21.51 10.25 6.87
N ASP A 179 21.48 11.34 7.63
CA ASP A 179 22.22 11.46 8.89
C ASP A 179 21.76 10.41 9.92
N SER A 180 20.45 10.18 10.03
CA SER A 180 19.88 9.17 10.92
C SER A 180 20.32 7.75 10.55
N LEU A 181 20.36 7.44 9.24
CA LEU A 181 20.84 6.14 8.74
C LEU A 181 22.35 5.96 8.95
N GLU A 182 23.16 7.00 8.80
CA GLU A 182 24.59 6.96 9.09
C GLU A 182 24.86 6.74 10.59
N GLU A 183 24.14 7.44 11.48
CA GLU A 183 24.27 7.28 12.93
C GLU A 183 23.94 5.86 13.39
N SER A 184 22.86 5.27 12.83
CA SER A 184 22.45 3.89 13.13
C SER A 184 23.47 2.83 12.68
N ALA A 185 24.34 3.14 11.71
CA ALA A 185 25.34 2.22 11.18
C ALA A 185 26.63 2.12 12.03
N GLY A 186 26.78 2.96 13.07
CA GLY A 186 27.87 2.92 14.04
C GLY A 186 29.14 3.68 13.62
N VAL A 187 29.99 3.99 14.63
CA VAL A 187 31.11 4.96 14.61
C VAL A 187 32.19 4.71 13.53
N ASN A 188 32.21 3.54 12.88
CA ASN A 188 33.34 3.13 12.03
C ASN A 188 33.11 3.24 10.52
N LEU A 189 31.93 3.63 10.05
CA LEU A 189 31.67 3.82 8.62
C LEU A 189 30.70 4.98 8.42
N LYS A 190 31.21 6.20 8.21
CA LYS A 190 30.48 7.18 7.38
C LYS A 190 30.26 6.49 6.04
N LYS A 191 29.06 5.97 5.82
CA LYS A 191 28.72 5.29 4.58
C LYS A 191 28.69 6.36 3.50
N ARG A 192 29.83 6.57 2.82
CA ARG A 192 29.93 7.48 1.67
C ARG A 192 28.88 7.19 0.60
N TYR A 193 28.27 6.01 0.64
CA TYR A 193 27.19 5.57 -0.24
C TYR A 193 26.03 5.03 0.60
N LEU A 194 24.90 5.71 0.52
CA LEU A 194 23.64 5.37 1.18
C LEU A 194 22.73 4.62 0.20
N SER A 195 22.05 3.59 0.69
CA SER A 195 21.09 2.82 -0.11
C SER A 195 19.92 3.72 -0.51
N ILE A 196 19.69 3.89 -1.83
CA ILE A 196 18.55 4.66 -2.34
C ILE A 196 17.22 4.03 -1.92
N PRO A 197 17.02 2.70 -1.98
CA PRO A 197 15.82 2.07 -1.43
C PRO A 197 15.55 2.43 0.04
N GLU A 198 16.57 2.37 0.91
CA GLU A 198 16.42 2.67 2.34
C GLU A 198 16.13 4.17 2.55
N LEU A 199 16.84 5.05 1.84
CA LEU A 199 16.57 6.49 1.84
C LEU A 199 15.15 6.81 1.37
N ARG A 200 14.68 6.14 0.32
CA ARG A 200 13.35 6.32 -0.26
C ARG A 200 12.29 6.06 0.79
N GLU A 201 12.30 4.88 1.41
CA GLU A 201 11.26 4.48 2.35
C GLU A 201 11.16 5.46 3.54
N HIS A 202 12.28 5.78 4.18
CA HIS A 202 12.30 6.68 5.34
C HIS A 202 12.02 8.14 4.97
N THR A 203 12.41 8.60 3.78
CA THR A 203 12.11 9.96 3.33
C THR A 203 10.64 10.10 2.93
N CYS A 204 10.08 9.09 2.24
CA CYS A 204 8.64 9.03 1.92
C CYS A 204 7.80 9.03 3.19
N GLU A 205 8.17 8.24 4.20
CA GLU A 205 7.53 8.23 5.52
C GLU A 205 7.57 9.61 6.17
N CYS A 206 8.76 10.23 6.25
CA CYS A 206 8.95 11.55 6.84
C CYS A 206 8.14 12.67 6.13
N LEU A 207 8.00 12.58 4.81
CA LEU A 207 7.35 13.61 4.00
C LEU A 207 5.87 13.33 3.70
N SER A 208 5.40 12.11 4.00
CA SER A 208 4.10 11.56 3.59
C SER A 208 3.87 11.65 2.08
N CYS A 209 4.91 11.35 1.29
CA CYS A 209 4.83 11.30 -0.17
C CYS A 209 4.98 9.87 -0.70
N ASP A 210 4.55 9.65 -1.95
CA ASP A 210 4.77 8.37 -2.62
C ASP A 210 6.22 8.21 -3.12
N ARG A 211 6.54 6.98 -3.51
CA ARG A 211 7.87 6.59 -4.00
C ARG A 211 8.25 7.29 -5.30
N ALA A 212 7.28 7.51 -6.19
CA ALA A 212 7.51 8.19 -7.47
C ALA A 212 7.90 9.66 -7.25
N THR A 213 7.24 10.33 -6.30
CA THR A 213 7.54 11.69 -5.86
C THR A 213 8.96 11.77 -5.28
N PHE A 214 9.37 10.80 -4.46
CA PHE A 214 10.75 10.74 -3.99
C PHE A 214 11.74 10.58 -5.14
N ASP A 215 11.48 9.66 -6.07
CA ASP A 215 12.37 9.40 -7.21
C ASP A 215 12.51 10.63 -8.11
N GLU A 216 11.43 11.39 -8.33
CA GLU A 216 11.48 12.68 -9.02
C GLU A 216 12.30 13.71 -8.25
N GLY A 217 12.04 13.86 -6.95
CA GLY A 217 12.78 14.78 -6.10
C GLY A 217 14.28 14.48 -6.07
N LEU A 218 14.65 13.21 -5.98
CA LEU A 218 16.06 12.79 -5.98
C LEU A 218 16.73 13.05 -7.34
N ARG A 219 16.04 12.77 -8.45
CA ARG A 219 16.55 13.07 -9.80
C ARG A 219 16.77 14.57 -9.99
N THR A 220 15.78 15.37 -9.62
CA THR A 220 15.87 16.84 -9.69
C THR A 220 17.00 17.36 -8.82
N LEU A 221 17.13 16.87 -7.59
CA LEU A 221 18.20 17.25 -6.69
C LEU A 221 19.59 16.90 -7.26
N ALA A 222 19.75 15.70 -7.82
CA ALA A 222 21.01 15.24 -8.41
C ALA A 222 21.42 16.09 -9.62
N GLN A 223 20.46 16.48 -10.47
CA GLN A 223 20.72 17.34 -11.63
C GLN A 223 21.15 18.75 -11.22
N GLN A 224 20.57 19.30 -10.15
CA GLN A 224 20.87 20.65 -9.68
C GLN A 224 22.16 20.75 -8.85
N ASN A 225 22.71 19.62 -8.40
CA ASN A 225 23.81 19.56 -7.42
C ASN A 225 24.97 18.67 -7.89
N ILE A 226 25.33 18.76 -9.17
CA ILE A 226 26.45 18.00 -9.74
C ILE A 226 27.74 18.29 -8.98
N GLY A 227 28.40 17.22 -8.51
CA GLY A 227 29.64 17.30 -7.73
C GLY A 227 29.43 17.55 -6.23
N ARG A 228 28.21 17.88 -5.80
CA ARG A 228 27.82 17.95 -4.38
C ARG A 228 27.15 16.66 -3.92
N ILE A 229 26.38 16.04 -4.80
CA ILE A 229 25.87 14.67 -4.63
C ILE A 229 26.15 13.83 -5.87
N GLU A 230 26.20 12.52 -5.69
CA GLU A 230 26.48 11.57 -6.78
C GLU A 230 25.60 10.33 -6.66
N LEU A 231 25.00 9.93 -7.78
CA LEU A 231 24.28 8.67 -7.92
C LEU A 231 25.22 7.58 -8.44
N SER A 232 25.20 6.41 -7.81
CA SER A 232 26.07 5.28 -8.17
C SER A 232 25.29 4.00 -8.43
N GLY A 233 25.64 3.30 -9.51
CA GLY A 233 24.97 2.08 -10.01
C GLY A 233 25.65 0.77 -9.60
N ALA A 234 26.34 0.73 -8.46
CA ALA A 234 27.05 -0.48 -8.01
C ALA A 234 26.11 -1.71 -7.93
N PRO A 235 26.62 -2.94 -8.16
CA PRO A 235 25.80 -4.16 -8.15
C PRO A 235 25.03 -4.34 -6.84
N ILE A 236 23.81 -4.88 -6.94
CA ILE A 236 22.88 -5.14 -5.83
C ILE A 236 23.50 -6.02 -4.72
N ASP A 237 24.57 -6.76 -5.01
CA ASP A 237 25.24 -7.71 -4.11
C ASP A 237 25.92 -7.09 -2.88
N THR A 238 26.00 -5.76 -2.74
CA THR A 238 26.68 -5.10 -1.62
C THR A 238 25.73 -4.51 -0.58
N GLY A 239 25.21 -5.38 0.31
CA GLY A 239 24.82 -4.98 1.68
C GLY A 239 23.62 -4.04 1.84
N ALA A 240 22.82 -3.82 0.79
CA ALA A 240 21.48 -3.30 0.96
C ALA A 240 20.65 -4.43 1.62
N LYS A 241 20.26 -4.24 2.88
CA LYS A 241 19.51 -5.23 3.66
C LYS A 241 18.28 -5.66 2.85
N GLU A 242 17.95 -6.95 2.88
CA GLU A 242 16.72 -7.45 2.28
C GLU A 242 15.53 -6.70 2.88
N ALA A 243 14.71 -6.08 2.02
CA ALA A 243 13.45 -5.49 2.45
C ALA A 243 12.56 -6.59 3.07
N ARG A 244 12.02 -6.32 4.26
CA ARG A 244 11.19 -7.28 4.99
C ARG A 244 9.80 -7.40 4.37
N TYR A 245 9.32 -6.33 3.75
CA TYR A 245 8.00 -6.25 3.14
C TYR A 245 8.11 -5.89 1.66
N GLY A 246 7.23 -6.47 0.83
CA GLY A 246 7.15 -6.16 -0.61
C GLY A 246 6.15 -5.06 -0.93
N LEU A 247 6.31 -4.40 -2.07
CA LEU A 247 5.33 -3.44 -2.59
C LEU A 247 4.09 -4.16 -3.07
N LYS A 248 2.90 -3.69 -2.68
CA LYS A 248 1.62 -4.28 -3.08
C LYS A 248 0.89 -3.32 -4.02
N THR A 249 0.53 -3.81 -5.20
CA THR A 249 -0.20 -3.02 -6.21
C THR A 249 -1.49 -3.70 -6.65
N ILE A 250 -2.36 -2.91 -7.27
CA ILE A 250 -3.55 -3.39 -7.99
C ILE A 250 -3.70 -2.55 -9.25
N GLU A 251 -3.97 -3.20 -10.36
CA GLU A 251 -4.19 -2.58 -11.67
C GLU A 251 -5.34 -3.33 -12.37
N LEU A 252 -5.94 -2.71 -13.39
CA LEU A 252 -6.84 -3.46 -14.28
C LEU A 252 -6.04 -4.54 -14.99
N ALA A 253 -6.63 -5.73 -15.16
CA ALA A 253 -5.96 -6.80 -15.89
C ALA A 253 -5.96 -6.50 -17.40
N ASP A 254 -4.85 -6.79 -18.07
CA ASP A 254 -4.70 -6.64 -19.53
C ASP A 254 -5.24 -7.86 -20.31
N GLU A 255 -5.52 -8.98 -19.62
CA GLU A 255 -5.93 -10.26 -20.23
C GLU A 255 -7.43 -10.56 -20.05
N ASP A 256 -8.02 -11.24 -21.03
CA ASP A 256 -9.42 -11.68 -21.00
C ASP A 256 -9.64 -12.73 -19.89
N GLY A 257 -10.36 -12.38 -18.82
CA GLY A 257 -10.86 -13.33 -17.82
C GLY A 257 -10.76 -12.87 -16.36
N GLU A 258 -9.89 -11.91 -16.05
CA GLU A 258 -9.78 -11.30 -14.72
C GLU A 258 -10.10 -9.80 -14.83
N LEU A 259 -10.74 -9.21 -13.81
CA LEU A 259 -11.03 -7.77 -13.82
C LEU A 259 -9.83 -6.94 -13.32
N VAL A 260 -9.05 -7.49 -12.40
CA VAL A 260 -7.91 -6.82 -11.77
C VAL A 260 -6.76 -7.79 -11.58
N SER A 261 -5.54 -7.28 -11.74
CA SER A 261 -4.31 -7.96 -11.35
C SER A 261 -3.79 -7.37 -10.04
N THR A 262 -3.33 -8.22 -9.12
CA THR A 262 -2.66 -7.79 -7.89
C THR A 262 -1.26 -8.37 -7.81
N ASP A 263 -0.26 -7.53 -7.58
CA ASP A 263 1.13 -7.96 -7.44
C ASP A 263 1.66 -7.72 -6.01
N GLN A 264 2.71 -8.46 -5.64
CA GLN A 264 3.54 -8.17 -4.49
C GLN A 264 5.02 -8.41 -4.81
N SER A 265 5.85 -7.36 -4.80
CA SER A 265 7.25 -7.46 -5.21
C SER A 265 8.23 -6.86 -4.19
N SER A 266 9.11 -7.69 -3.64
CA SER A 266 10.29 -7.23 -2.89
C SER A 266 11.40 -6.73 -3.81
N GLU A 267 11.45 -7.23 -5.05
CA GLU A 267 12.43 -6.76 -6.05
C GLU A 267 12.17 -5.29 -6.42
N GLN A 268 10.89 -4.92 -6.58
CA GLN A 268 10.52 -3.52 -6.86
C GLN A 268 10.92 -2.57 -5.73
N VAL A 269 10.86 -3.00 -4.46
CA VAL A 269 11.36 -2.19 -3.32
C VAL A 269 12.84 -1.86 -3.53
N MET A 270 13.62 -2.86 -3.91
CA MET A 270 15.07 -2.77 -4.02
C MET A 270 15.53 -2.07 -5.31
N ARG A 271 14.62 -1.67 -6.20
CA ARG A 271 14.97 -0.89 -7.38
C ARG A 271 15.55 0.45 -6.97
N GLY A 272 16.62 0.84 -7.64
CA GLY A 272 17.23 2.15 -7.52
C GLY A 272 16.36 3.26 -8.11
N VAL A 273 16.99 4.42 -8.35
CA VAL A 273 16.38 5.50 -9.14
C VAL A 273 16.89 5.42 -10.57
N GLU A 274 16.01 5.60 -11.56
CA GLU A 274 16.40 5.61 -12.97
C GLU A 274 16.71 7.02 -13.45
N GLN A 275 17.88 7.25 -14.04
CA GLN A 275 18.18 8.51 -14.70
C GLN A 275 18.89 8.26 -16.03
N LEU A 276 18.34 8.85 -17.12
CA LEU A 276 18.86 8.71 -18.49
C LEU A 276 19.05 7.25 -18.92
N GLY A 277 18.10 6.37 -18.58
CA GLY A 277 18.12 4.95 -18.92
C GLY A 277 19.12 4.11 -18.12
N LYS A 278 19.65 4.65 -17.02
CA LYS A 278 20.55 3.93 -16.10
C LYS A 278 19.94 3.87 -14.70
N GLN A 279 20.07 2.71 -14.06
CA GLN A 279 19.62 2.49 -12.69
C GLN A 279 20.75 2.80 -11.70
N TYR A 280 20.43 3.55 -10.66
CA TYR A 280 21.35 3.96 -9.61
C TYR A 280 20.81 3.50 -8.25
N TYR A 281 21.64 2.79 -7.48
CA TYR A 281 21.23 2.15 -6.24
C TYR A 281 21.75 2.84 -4.98
N TYR A 282 22.74 3.73 -5.14
CA TYR A 282 23.34 4.44 -4.02
C TYR A 282 23.44 5.94 -4.26
N LEU A 283 23.32 6.69 -3.17
CA LEU A 283 23.54 8.13 -3.12
C LEU A 283 24.78 8.43 -2.28
N ALA A 284 25.68 9.26 -2.80
CA ALA A 284 26.77 9.87 -2.05
C ALA A 284 26.49 11.36 -1.85
N VAL A 285 26.72 11.86 -0.63
CA VAL A 285 26.61 13.28 -0.29
C VAL A 285 27.99 13.81 0.09
N TYR A 286 28.53 14.73 -0.71
CA TYR A 286 29.84 15.35 -0.50
C TYR A 286 29.74 16.75 0.10
N ASP A 287 28.67 17.47 -0.25
CA ASP A 287 28.38 18.82 0.23
C ASP A 287 26.89 18.88 0.62
N ARG A 288 26.61 19.47 1.78
CA ARG A 288 25.26 19.58 2.36
C ARG A 288 24.56 20.89 1.97
N GLU A 289 25.28 21.85 1.39
CA GLU A 289 24.68 23.08 0.87
C GLU A 289 24.01 22.80 -0.50
N LEU A 290 22.84 22.17 -0.46
CA LEU A 290 22.12 21.77 -1.68
C LEU A 290 21.21 22.88 -2.21
N GLN A 291 21.23 23.06 -3.52
CA GLN A 291 20.27 23.90 -4.25
C GLN A 291 19.05 23.07 -4.62
N PHE A 292 17.85 23.62 -4.46
CA PHE A 292 16.64 22.92 -4.86
C PHE A 292 15.58 23.89 -5.33
N ASN A 293 15.40 23.94 -6.66
CA ASN A 293 14.38 24.72 -7.33
C ASN A 293 13.35 23.76 -7.89
N ASN A 294 12.18 23.70 -7.26
CA ASN A 294 11.06 22.87 -7.69
C ASN A 294 10.19 23.61 -8.72
N ASN A 295 10.83 24.24 -9.70
CA ASN A 295 10.13 25.04 -10.71
C ASN A 295 9.65 24.16 -11.86
N ASP A 296 8.55 23.45 -11.62
CA ASP A 296 7.62 23.07 -12.69
C ASP A 296 6.35 23.90 -12.47
N ASN A 297 6.23 24.97 -13.27
CA ASN A 297 4.98 25.66 -13.52
C ASN A 297 4.38 25.11 -14.81
#